data_AF-A0A9D2L1W3-F1
#
_entry.id   AF-A0A9D2L1W3-F1
#
_cell.length_a   1.000
_cell.length_b   1.000
_cell.length_c   1.000
_cell.angle_alpha   90.00
_cell.angle_beta   90.00
_cell.angle_gamma   90.00
#
_symmetry.space_group_name_H-M   'P 1'
#
loop_
_entity.id
_entity.type
_entity.pdbx_description
1 polymer ?
#
loop_
_entity_poly.entity_id
_entity_poly.type
_entity_poly.pdbx_seq_one_letter_code
_entity_poly.pdbx_strand_id
1 'polypeptide(L)'
;MKHLFLNPIVSKCLLLLSALTIVWSCDSSDDNDPGPDPEPTFEIAASVDFGCTVDALKAAQEAAGNEVGTYDAATRTLKVTTTDAVQTGVLYYFDANNNYKYALITVSSFEDMSSEFMQDLAGAGWTSYQMTATTPEYERILSKDKVLLRIFTKESDAQATPAMLVGPVDETILSWTRTDILKDAATGVFTPLTAFGASLDLVKKFEFLQGHTVNEERTNPDNQFYAFDTGNVDFPIMGYWFDVDTDTFLEECALYVEPDSRPTPDAINTYVTGLGFEYLSLTDANGNPLFYDKATKTVCCAEMMEPESGVFSPKLRFYVQDLSEYLPKETVTIPWPNMEFGKITMEEAYSWYESQGYEVNPTGFMDVFPLVTTGGDDFDQIILFPDDNGKYAGAYVMTPDLKVIKSPDIEKQLLEKGFEEVSGSILQTYHNLELNVEAQIDTSAAFGAYAIGFNLIGA
;
A
#
# COMPACT_ATOMS: atom_id res chain seq x y z
N MET A 1 8.54 46.76 -44.49
CA MET A 1 9.55 45.93 -45.17
C MET A 1 9.09 44.48 -45.08
N LYS A 2 8.93 43.83 -46.24
CA LYS A 2 8.91 42.37 -46.56
C LYS A 2 8.93 41.38 -45.37
N HIS A 3 8.19 40.26 -45.31
CA HIS A 3 7.24 39.53 -46.16
C HIS A 3 6.67 38.39 -45.26
N LEU A 4 5.37 38.07 -45.39
CA LEU A 4 4.71 36.72 -45.46
C LEU A 4 5.07 35.59 -44.45
N PHE A 5 4.20 34.70 -43.98
CA PHE A 5 3.01 34.04 -44.58
C PHE A 5 2.22 33.24 -43.50
N LEU A 6 0.91 33.05 -43.75
CA LEU A 6 0.03 31.89 -43.43
C LEU A 6 -0.50 31.61 -42.00
N ASN A 7 -1.80 31.88 -41.87
CA ASN A 7 -2.83 31.39 -40.92
C ASN A 7 -3.44 30.06 -41.48
N PRO A 8 -4.56 29.45 -40.98
CA PRO A 8 -5.18 29.25 -39.65
C PRO A 8 -5.45 27.72 -39.39
N ILE A 9 -6.08 27.24 -38.31
CA ILE A 9 -7.54 26.97 -38.21
C ILE A 9 -7.88 26.56 -36.76
N VAL A 10 -8.80 27.33 -36.19
CA VAL A 10 -9.64 27.04 -35.02
C VAL A 10 -11.04 26.71 -35.58
N SER A 11 -11.66 25.60 -35.19
CA SER A 11 -13.09 25.31 -35.43
C SER A 11 -13.56 24.32 -34.37
N LYS A 12 -14.37 24.71 -33.37
CA LYS A 12 -15.85 24.74 -33.38
C LYS A 12 -16.49 23.53 -34.08
N CYS A 13 -17.20 22.69 -33.32
CA CYS A 13 -18.61 22.42 -33.56
C CYS A 13 -19.30 21.74 -32.37
N LEU A 14 -20.46 22.31 -32.05
CA LEU A 14 -21.43 21.99 -31.01
C LEU A 14 -22.67 21.43 -31.73
N LEU A 15 -23.30 20.39 -31.18
CA LEU A 15 -24.71 19.99 -31.30
C LEU A 15 -25.44 20.10 -32.66
N LEU A 16 -26.02 18.97 -33.12
CA LEU A 16 -27.38 18.96 -33.67
C LEU A 16 -28.01 17.56 -33.72
N LEU A 17 -29.10 17.45 -32.96
CA LEU A 17 -30.17 16.47 -32.99
C LEU A 17 -31.06 16.75 -34.22
N SER A 18 -31.36 15.77 -35.07
CA SER A 18 -32.66 15.66 -35.76
C SER A 18 -32.73 14.44 -36.68
N ALA A 19 -33.78 13.64 -36.47
CA ALA A 19 -34.28 12.61 -37.36
C ALA A 19 -34.53 13.11 -38.78
N LEU A 20 -34.24 12.27 -39.77
CA LEU A 20 -34.90 12.36 -41.08
C LEU A 20 -35.14 10.97 -41.65
N THR A 21 -36.41 10.59 -41.63
CA THR A 21 -37.02 9.56 -42.45
C THR A 21 -36.77 9.82 -43.93
N ILE A 22 -36.26 8.82 -44.66
CA ILE A 22 -36.39 8.74 -46.11
C ILE A 22 -36.98 7.37 -46.45
N VAL A 23 -38.24 7.40 -46.90
CA VAL A 23 -38.91 6.32 -47.64
C VAL A 23 -38.76 6.64 -49.14
N TRP A 24 -38.93 5.59 -49.97
CA TRP A 24 -38.94 5.46 -51.44
C TRP A 24 -37.63 4.88 -52.00
N SER A 25 -37.58 3.75 -52.73
CA SER A 25 -38.56 3.10 -53.63
C SER A 25 -38.25 1.61 -53.83
N CYS A 26 -39.27 0.79 -54.16
CA CYS A 26 -39.13 -0.58 -54.66
C CYS A 26 -38.66 -0.63 -56.12
N ASP A 27 -37.77 -1.61 -56.39
CA ASP A 27 -37.59 -2.50 -57.56
C ASP A 27 -36.08 -2.82 -57.62
N SER A 28 -35.55 -4.03 -57.77
CA SER A 28 -36.04 -5.42 -57.84
C SER A 28 -34.75 -6.29 -57.96
N SER A 29 -34.78 -7.51 -57.43
CA SER A 29 -33.86 -8.66 -57.64
C SER A 29 -32.40 -8.62 -57.14
N ASP A 30 -32.14 -9.60 -56.26
CA ASP A 30 -30.95 -10.45 -56.12
C ASP A 30 -29.60 -9.83 -55.72
N ASP A 31 -29.32 -9.86 -54.42
CA ASP A 31 -28.25 -10.65 -53.78
C ASP A 31 -28.10 -10.15 -52.33
N ASN A 32 -28.90 -10.69 -51.41
CA ASN A 32 -28.57 -10.58 -49.99
C ASN A 32 -27.57 -11.70 -49.66
N ASP A 33 -26.31 -11.47 -50.03
CA ASP A 33 -25.22 -11.97 -49.22
C ASP A 33 -25.45 -11.36 -47.82
N PRO A 34 -25.68 -12.16 -46.76
CA PRO A 34 -25.68 -11.60 -45.42
C PRO A 34 -24.24 -11.09 -45.23
N GLY A 35 -24.07 -9.76 -45.36
CA GLY A 35 -22.85 -9.12 -44.92
C GLY A 35 -22.53 -9.65 -43.52
N PRO A 36 -21.24 -9.81 -43.19
CA PRO A 36 -20.83 -10.47 -41.95
C PRO A 36 -21.68 -9.95 -40.81
N ASP A 37 -22.35 -10.86 -40.10
CA ASP A 37 -23.14 -10.50 -38.92
C ASP A 37 -22.28 -9.57 -38.07
N PRO A 38 -22.83 -8.43 -37.60
CA PRO A 38 -22.08 -7.54 -36.73
C PRO A 38 -21.51 -8.37 -35.59
N GLU A 39 -20.20 -8.21 -35.33
CA GLU A 39 -19.56 -8.96 -34.24
C GLU A 39 -20.39 -8.82 -32.97
N PRO A 40 -20.66 -9.92 -32.24
CA PRO A 40 -21.42 -9.86 -31.00
C PRO A 40 -20.71 -8.90 -30.05
N THR A 41 -21.30 -7.73 -29.85
CA THR A 41 -20.80 -6.72 -28.90
C THR A 41 -21.46 -7.01 -27.56
N PHE A 42 -20.97 -8.03 -26.88
CA PHE A 42 -21.32 -8.21 -25.47
C PHE A 42 -20.68 -7.08 -24.66
N GLU A 43 -21.51 -6.23 -24.07
CA GLU A 43 -21.09 -5.18 -23.16
C GLU A 43 -21.40 -5.55 -21.70
N ILE A 44 -20.43 -5.31 -20.83
CA ILE A 44 -20.62 -5.45 -19.38
C ILE A 44 -21.43 -4.26 -18.89
N ALA A 45 -22.49 -4.52 -18.11
CA ALA A 45 -23.37 -3.47 -17.60
C ALA A 45 -22.69 -2.54 -16.58
N ALA A 46 -21.67 -3.04 -15.88
CA ALA A 46 -20.88 -2.24 -14.95
C ALA A 46 -19.94 -1.26 -15.68
N SER A 47 -19.85 -0.03 -15.16
CA SER A 47 -18.80 0.92 -15.57
C SER A 47 -17.42 0.34 -15.32
N VAL A 48 -16.48 0.60 -16.22
CA VAL A 48 -15.06 0.24 -16.10
C VAL A 48 -14.18 1.44 -15.69
N ASP A 49 -14.80 2.59 -15.40
CA ASP A 49 -14.13 3.84 -15.07
C ASP A 49 -13.80 3.90 -13.56
N PHE A 50 -12.95 2.96 -13.12
CA PHE A 50 -12.58 2.80 -11.71
C PHE A 50 -11.93 4.07 -11.15
N GLY A 51 -12.22 4.38 -9.89
CA GLY A 51 -11.75 5.60 -9.21
C GLY A 51 -12.65 6.83 -9.42
N CYS A 52 -13.66 6.76 -10.29
CA CYS A 52 -14.61 7.86 -10.44
C CYS A 52 -15.46 8.07 -9.17
N THR A 53 -16.04 9.27 -9.06
CA THR A 53 -16.90 9.65 -7.94
C THR A 53 -18.31 9.05 -8.10
N VAL A 54 -19.03 8.96 -6.98
CA VAL A 54 -20.45 8.54 -6.96
C VAL A 54 -21.29 9.32 -7.97
N ASP A 55 -21.16 10.64 -8.02
CA ASP A 55 -21.98 11.49 -8.91
C ASP A 55 -21.65 11.29 -10.39
N ALA A 56 -20.37 11.12 -10.72
CA ALA A 56 -19.95 10.83 -12.09
C ALA A 56 -20.52 9.48 -12.55
N LEU A 57 -20.49 8.47 -11.68
CA LEU A 57 -21.03 7.14 -11.97
C LEU A 57 -22.56 7.17 -12.13
N LYS A 58 -23.28 7.89 -11.27
CA LYS A 58 -24.74 8.07 -11.41
C LYS A 58 -25.09 8.68 -12.75
N ALA A 59 -24.44 9.79 -13.11
CA ALA A 59 -24.70 10.47 -14.39
C ALA A 59 -24.43 9.56 -15.60
N ALA A 60 -23.37 8.75 -15.56
CA ALA A 60 -23.06 7.79 -16.62
C ALA A 60 -24.13 6.70 -16.74
N GLN A 61 -24.63 6.18 -15.62
CA GLN A 61 -25.65 5.12 -15.60
C GLN A 61 -27.04 5.63 -16.02
N GLU A 62 -27.41 6.85 -15.61
CA GLU A 62 -28.63 7.52 -16.09
C GLU A 62 -28.56 7.80 -17.61
N ALA A 63 -27.39 8.21 -18.11
CA ALA A 63 -27.16 8.42 -19.55
C ALA A 63 -27.25 7.12 -20.35
N ALA A 64 -26.89 5.98 -19.74
CA ALA A 64 -27.07 4.64 -20.31
C ALA A 64 -28.54 4.15 -20.25
N GLY A 65 -29.46 4.93 -19.66
CA GLY A 65 -30.88 4.58 -19.56
C GLY A 65 -31.24 3.65 -18.41
N ASN A 66 -30.30 3.40 -17.48
CA ASN A 66 -30.51 2.54 -16.32
C ASN A 66 -31.24 3.30 -15.19
N GLU A 67 -31.94 2.55 -14.34
CA GLU A 67 -32.56 3.10 -13.12
C GLU A 67 -31.52 3.16 -12.00
N VAL A 68 -31.19 4.36 -11.56
CA VAL A 68 -30.14 4.61 -10.58
C VAL A 68 -30.75 4.84 -9.19
N GLY A 69 -30.33 4.04 -8.22
CA GLY A 69 -30.76 4.15 -6.83
C GLY A 69 -30.11 5.29 -6.05
N THR A 70 -30.49 5.41 -4.78
CA THR A 70 -29.80 6.32 -3.84
C THR A 70 -28.48 5.70 -3.39
N TYR A 71 -27.46 6.54 -3.22
CA TYR A 71 -26.17 6.12 -2.67
C TYR A 71 -26.33 5.86 -1.17
N ASP A 72 -25.91 4.69 -0.71
CA ASP A 72 -25.88 4.33 0.70
C ASP A 72 -24.49 4.64 1.26
N ALA A 73 -24.42 5.65 2.13
CA ALA A 73 -23.17 6.07 2.76
C ALA A 73 -22.71 5.11 3.88
N ALA A 74 -23.63 4.36 4.49
CA ALA A 74 -23.30 3.40 5.54
C ALA A 74 -22.60 2.19 4.92
N THR A 75 -23.13 1.68 3.81
CA THR A 75 -22.51 0.53 3.10
C THR A 75 -21.59 0.93 1.96
N ARG A 76 -21.43 2.24 1.70
CA ARG A 76 -20.63 2.80 0.59
C ARG A 76 -20.97 2.13 -0.74
N THR A 77 -22.26 2.01 -1.04
CA THR A 77 -22.73 1.35 -2.26
C THR A 77 -23.71 2.18 -3.07
N LEU A 78 -23.75 1.92 -4.37
CA LEU A 78 -24.76 2.43 -5.29
C LEU A 78 -25.39 1.26 -6.04
N LYS A 79 -26.71 1.08 -5.89
CA LYS A 79 -27.47 0.09 -6.64
C LYS A 79 -28.02 0.70 -7.93
N VAL A 80 -27.88 -0.02 -9.02
CA VAL A 80 -28.41 0.31 -10.34
C VAL A 80 -29.20 -0.89 -10.86
N THR A 81 -30.41 -0.66 -11.36
CA THR A 81 -31.19 -1.67 -12.08
C THR A 81 -31.02 -1.39 -13.57
N THR A 82 -30.64 -2.43 -14.31
CA THR A 82 -30.39 -2.30 -15.75
C THR A 82 -31.66 -2.62 -16.53
N THR A 83 -31.66 -2.27 -17.82
CA THR A 83 -32.68 -2.72 -18.76
C THR A 83 -32.35 -4.08 -19.41
N ASP A 84 -31.21 -4.67 -19.07
CA ASP A 84 -30.72 -5.93 -19.64
C ASP A 84 -31.47 -7.13 -19.03
N ALA A 85 -31.85 -8.10 -19.87
CA ALA A 85 -32.61 -9.27 -19.43
C ALA A 85 -31.77 -10.27 -18.62
N VAL A 86 -30.46 -10.32 -18.86
CA VAL A 86 -29.50 -11.21 -18.22
C VAL A 86 -28.81 -10.51 -17.06
N GLN A 87 -28.22 -9.34 -17.30
CA GLN A 87 -27.48 -8.54 -16.31
C GLN A 87 -28.41 -7.60 -15.54
N THR A 88 -29.40 -8.13 -14.84
CA THR A 88 -30.54 -7.38 -14.26
C THR A 88 -30.22 -6.25 -13.28
N GLY A 89 -29.01 -6.20 -12.73
CA GLY A 89 -28.62 -5.14 -11.79
C GLY A 89 -27.12 -5.08 -11.54
N VAL A 90 -26.65 -3.91 -11.08
CA VAL A 90 -25.26 -3.67 -10.71
C VAL A 90 -25.21 -3.02 -9.33
N LEU A 91 -24.41 -3.57 -8.43
CA LEU A 91 -24.09 -3.00 -7.14
C LEU A 91 -22.64 -2.52 -7.16
N TYR A 92 -22.45 -1.20 -7.13
CA TYR A 92 -21.15 -0.56 -7.14
C TYR A 92 -20.66 -0.33 -5.71
N TYR A 93 -19.37 -0.58 -5.46
CA TYR A 93 -18.73 -0.42 -4.16
C TYR A 93 -17.64 0.66 -4.21
N PHE A 94 -17.55 1.44 -3.13
CA PHE A 94 -16.66 2.60 -3.03
C PHE A 94 -15.76 2.50 -1.79
N ASP A 95 -14.56 3.09 -1.88
CA ASP A 95 -13.68 3.23 -0.72
C ASP A 95 -14.14 4.32 0.26
N ALA A 96 -13.40 4.50 1.36
CA ALA A 96 -13.68 5.53 2.37
C ALA A 96 -13.64 6.96 1.82
N ASN A 97 -13.01 7.18 0.66
CA ASN A 97 -12.94 8.47 -0.03
C ASN A 97 -14.02 8.60 -1.12
N ASN A 98 -14.97 7.66 -1.18
CA ASN A 98 -16.05 7.59 -2.18
C ASN A 98 -15.56 7.43 -3.63
N ASN A 99 -14.41 6.78 -3.82
CA ASN A 99 -13.92 6.39 -5.15
C ASN A 99 -14.37 4.98 -5.48
N TYR A 100 -14.92 4.80 -6.69
CA TYR A 100 -15.40 3.52 -7.18
C TYR A 100 -14.26 2.48 -7.26
N LYS A 101 -14.46 1.28 -6.71
CA LYS A 101 -13.44 0.20 -6.70
C LYS A 101 -13.82 -0.99 -7.56
N TYR A 102 -15.00 -1.56 -7.35
CA TYR A 102 -15.45 -2.76 -8.04
C TYR A 102 -16.98 -2.83 -8.03
N ALA A 103 -17.55 -3.60 -8.95
CA ALA A 103 -18.99 -3.84 -9.03
C ALA A 103 -19.34 -5.32 -8.95
N LEU A 104 -20.49 -5.61 -8.37
CA LEU A 104 -21.14 -6.91 -8.44
C LEU A 104 -22.35 -6.80 -9.38
N ILE A 105 -22.35 -7.56 -10.45
CA ILE A 105 -23.46 -7.66 -11.40
C ILE A 105 -24.33 -8.83 -10.99
N THR A 106 -25.62 -8.57 -10.80
CA THR A 106 -26.64 -9.60 -10.56
C THR A 106 -27.06 -10.19 -11.90
N VAL A 107 -27.00 -11.52 -12.01
CA VAL A 107 -27.42 -12.25 -13.21
C VAL A 107 -28.72 -13.01 -12.92
N SER A 108 -29.61 -13.11 -13.91
CA SER A 108 -30.95 -13.71 -13.76
C SER A 108 -30.92 -15.17 -13.33
N SER A 109 -29.98 -15.97 -13.85
CA SER A 109 -29.81 -17.38 -13.48
C SER A 109 -28.38 -17.86 -13.74
N PHE A 110 -27.97 -18.98 -13.14
CA PHE A 110 -26.71 -19.64 -13.50
C PHE A 110 -26.77 -20.27 -14.91
N GLU A 111 -27.96 -20.61 -15.41
CA GLU A 111 -28.14 -21.11 -16.78
C GLU A 111 -27.77 -20.05 -17.81
N ASP A 112 -27.96 -18.76 -17.49
CA ASP A 112 -27.56 -17.64 -18.35
C ASP A 112 -26.03 -17.49 -18.45
N MET A 113 -25.25 -18.21 -17.62
CA MET A 113 -23.78 -18.30 -17.74
C MET A 113 -23.34 -19.53 -18.56
N SER A 114 -24.15 -19.90 -19.56
CA SER A 114 -23.94 -21.06 -20.42
C SER A 114 -22.64 -21.00 -21.23
N SER A 115 -22.33 -22.08 -21.94
CA SER A 115 -21.23 -22.08 -22.92
C SER A 115 -21.42 -21.05 -24.03
N GLU A 116 -22.66 -20.65 -24.35
CA GLU A 116 -22.95 -19.61 -25.34
C GLU A 116 -22.58 -18.23 -24.78
N PHE A 117 -22.95 -17.92 -23.53
CA PHE A 117 -22.52 -16.71 -22.84
C PHE A 117 -21.00 -16.55 -22.79
N MET A 118 -20.28 -17.66 -22.51
CA MET A 118 -18.82 -17.66 -22.53
C MET A 118 -18.24 -17.47 -23.95
N GLN A 119 -18.95 -17.92 -25.00
CA GLN A 119 -18.57 -17.67 -26.39
C GLN A 119 -18.81 -16.22 -26.79
N ASP A 120 -19.90 -15.60 -26.33
CA ASP A 120 -20.19 -14.19 -26.58
C ASP A 120 -19.13 -13.29 -25.93
N LEU A 121 -18.73 -13.61 -24.69
CA LEU A 121 -17.61 -12.94 -24.02
C LEU A 121 -16.31 -13.09 -24.81
N ALA A 122 -16.01 -14.30 -25.29
CA ALA A 122 -14.82 -14.54 -26.11
C ALA A 122 -14.87 -13.75 -27.44
N GLY A 123 -16.03 -13.70 -28.08
CA GLY A 123 -16.29 -12.91 -29.29
C GLY A 123 -16.13 -11.41 -29.04
N ALA A 124 -16.51 -10.94 -27.85
CA ALA A 124 -16.28 -9.56 -27.41
C ALA A 124 -14.83 -9.29 -26.95
N GLY A 125 -13.90 -10.24 -27.11
CA GLY A 125 -12.48 -10.08 -26.85
C GLY A 125 -12.03 -10.35 -25.41
N TRP A 126 -12.89 -10.95 -24.57
CA TRP A 126 -12.49 -11.42 -23.24
C TRP A 126 -11.62 -12.67 -23.35
N THR A 127 -10.53 -12.71 -22.58
CA THR A 127 -9.59 -13.83 -22.59
C THR A 127 -9.42 -14.40 -21.20
N SER A 128 -9.19 -15.71 -21.10
CA SER A 128 -8.95 -16.37 -19.81
C SER A 128 -7.76 -15.72 -19.08
N TYR A 129 -7.98 -15.35 -17.83
CA TYR A 129 -6.93 -14.85 -16.95
C TYR A 129 -6.31 -16.04 -16.21
N GLN A 130 -4.97 -16.08 -16.13
CA GLN A 130 -4.26 -17.14 -15.41
C GLN A 130 -4.44 -16.93 -13.91
N MET A 131 -4.73 -18.01 -13.18
CA MET A 131 -4.87 -18.01 -11.73
C MET A 131 -4.26 -19.29 -11.14
N THR A 132 -3.91 -19.24 -9.86
CA THR A 132 -3.52 -20.40 -9.05
C THR A 132 -4.70 -21.03 -8.31
N ALA A 133 -5.91 -20.47 -8.50
CA ALA A 133 -7.12 -20.85 -7.80
C ALA A 133 -7.43 -22.36 -7.87
N THR A 134 -7.98 -22.86 -6.78
CA THR A 134 -8.19 -24.29 -6.55
C THR A 134 -9.63 -24.74 -6.84
N THR A 135 -10.55 -23.81 -7.15
CA THR A 135 -11.99 -24.07 -7.41
C THR A 135 -12.45 -23.71 -8.84
N PRO A 136 -11.77 -24.17 -9.90
CA PRO A 136 -12.12 -23.81 -11.27
C PRO A 136 -13.52 -24.29 -11.68
N GLU A 137 -14.13 -25.27 -11.04
CA GLU A 137 -15.47 -25.73 -11.40
C GLU A 137 -16.62 -24.79 -10.95
N TYR A 138 -16.33 -23.81 -10.10
CA TYR A 138 -17.28 -22.81 -9.59
C TYR A 138 -17.05 -21.43 -10.19
N GLU A 139 -15.83 -21.12 -10.63
CA GLU A 139 -15.48 -19.77 -11.09
C GLU A 139 -14.67 -19.77 -12.40
N ARG A 140 -14.90 -18.73 -13.20
CA ARG A 140 -14.08 -18.38 -14.37
C ARG A 140 -13.62 -16.94 -14.20
N ILE A 141 -12.36 -16.66 -14.51
CA ILE A 141 -11.86 -15.28 -14.52
C ILE A 141 -11.39 -14.97 -15.94
N LEU A 142 -11.92 -13.89 -16.47
CA LEU A 142 -11.55 -13.34 -17.76
C LEU A 142 -10.96 -11.95 -17.57
N SER A 143 -10.17 -11.52 -18.56
CA SER A 143 -9.66 -10.15 -18.60
C SER A 143 -9.75 -9.56 -20.00
N LYS A 144 -9.93 -8.24 -20.04
CA LYS A 144 -9.92 -7.40 -21.24
C LYS A 144 -9.55 -5.97 -20.84
N ASP A 145 -8.64 -5.33 -21.56
CA ASP A 145 -8.29 -3.91 -21.39
C ASP A 145 -8.01 -3.48 -19.93
N LYS A 146 -7.28 -4.32 -19.17
CA LYS A 146 -7.00 -4.15 -17.72
C LYS A 146 -8.23 -4.20 -16.80
N VAL A 147 -9.34 -4.72 -17.29
CA VAL A 147 -10.53 -5.07 -16.51
C VAL A 147 -10.51 -6.57 -16.29
N LEU A 148 -10.88 -6.96 -15.08
CA LEU A 148 -11.04 -8.33 -14.62
C LEU A 148 -12.53 -8.61 -14.42
N LEU A 149 -12.98 -9.75 -14.95
CA LEU A 149 -14.34 -10.25 -14.81
C LEU A 149 -14.29 -11.63 -14.15
N ARG A 150 -14.77 -11.72 -12.92
CA ARG A 150 -14.97 -12.99 -12.20
C ARG A 150 -16.41 -13.44 -12.40
N ILE A 151 -16.60 -14.64 -12.93
CA ILE A 151 -17.91 -15.20 -13.28
C ILE A 151 -18.15 -16.41 -12.38
N PHE A 152 -19.18 -16.32 -11.53
CA PHE A 152 -19.56 -17.40 -10.64
C PHE A 152 -20.53 -18.34 -11.35
N THR A 153 -20.02 -19.47 -11.83
CA THR A 153 -20.73 -20.37 -12.74
C THR A 153 -21.70 -21.35 -12.06
N LYS A 154 -21.63 -21.48 -10.73
CA LYS A 154 -22.48 -22.40 -9.94
C LYS A 154 -22.74 -21.85 -8.54
N GLU A 155 -23.82 -22.33 -7.95
CA GLU A 155 -24.16 -22.10 -6.56
C GLU A 155 -23.12 -22.74 -5.62
N SER A 156 -22.75 -22.03 -4.56
CA SER A 156 -21.89 -22.49 -3.47
C SER A 156 -22.21 -21.74 -2.17
N ASP A 157 -21.61 -22.17 -1.05
CA ASP A 157 -21.77 -21.47 0.24
C ASP A 157 -21.26 -20.02 0.21
N ALA A 158 -20.31 -19.70 -0.68
CA ALA A 158 -19.80 -18.35 -0.89
C ALA A 158 -20.60 -17.54 -1.95
N GLN A 159 -21.42 -18.23 -2.75
CA GLN A 159 -22.22 -17.62 -3.81
C GLN A 159 -23.56 -18.35 -3.99
N ALA A 160 -24.57 -17.93 -3.24
CA ALA A 160 -25.93 -18.47 -3.34
C ALA A 160 -26.70 -17.95 -4.57
N THR A 161 -26.29 -16.82 -5.16
CA THR A 161 -26.99 -16.17 -6.28
C THR A 161 -26.09 -16.05 -7.52
N PRO A 162 -26.64 -16.08 -8.74
CA PRO A 162 -25.82 -15.84 -9.94
C PRO A 162 -25.30 -14.41 -9.96
N ALA A 163 -23.97 -14.26 -10.05
CA ALA A 163 -23.35 -12.95 -10.09
C ALA A 163 -22.05 -12.95 -10.91
N MET A 164 -21.61 -11.74 -11.26
CA MET A 164 -20.27 -11.51 -11.77
C MET A 164 -19.62 -10.36 -11.00
N LEU A 165 -18.33 -10.45 -10.69
CA LEU A 165 -17.56 -9.35 -10.13
C LEU A 165 -16.71 -8.70 -11.22
N VAL A 166 -16.79 -7.38 -11.31
CA VAL A 166 -16.04 -6.56 -12.26
C VAL A 166 -15.14 -5.60 -11.51
N GLY A 167 -13.88 -5.55 -11.89
CA GLY A 167 -12.89 -4.71 -11.22
C GLY A 167 -11.63 -4.51 -12.07
N PRO A 168 -10.69 -3.66 -11.67
CA PRO A 168 -9.40 -3.54 -12.35
C PRO A 168 -8.57 -4.81 -12.20
N VAL A 169 -7.69 -5.08 -13.18
CA VAL A 169 -6.58 -6.03 -13.00
C VAL A 169 -5.57 -5.37 -12.06
N ASP A 170 -5.53 -5.86 -10.82
CA ASP A 170 -4.66 -5.39 -9.76
C ASP A 170 -4.33 -6.57 -8.84
N GLU A 171 -3.05 -6.96 -8.79
CA GLU A 171 -2.56 -8.04 -7.92
C GLU A 171 -1.67 -7.50 -6.80
N THR A 172 -1.71 -6.19 -6.54
CA THR A 172 -0.99 -5.59 -5.41
C THR A 172 -1.56 -6.07 -4.08
N ILE A 173 -0.78 -5.91 -3.00
CA ILE A 173 -1.18 -6.37 -1.66
C ILE A 173 -2.53 -5.79 -1.23
N LEU A 174 -2.83 -4.53 -1.51
CA LEU A 174 -4.07 -3.87 -1.07
C LEU A 174 -5.21 -3.94 -2.08
N SER A 175 -5.04 -4.74 -3.15
CA SER A 175 -6.05 -4.86 -4.19
C SER A 175 -7.34 -5.50 -3.68
N TRP A 176 -8.46 -4.91 -4.07
CA TRP A 176 -9.81 -5.45 -3.82
C TRP A 176 -10.22 -6.52 -4.83
N THR A 177 -9.47 -6.64 -5.92
CA THR A 177 -9.75 -7.54 -7.03
C THR A 177 -8.68 -8.60 -7.22
N ARG A 178 -7.74 -8.69 -6.27
CA ARG A 178 -6.69 -9.69 -6.23
C ARG A 178 -7.29 -11.07 -6.40
N THR A 179 -6.71 -11.85 -7.29
CA THR A 179 -7.23 -13.19 -7.61
C THR A 179 -6.38 -14.29 -6.99
N ASP A 180 -5.12 -14.01 -6.68
CA ASP A 180 -4.21 -14.97 -6.09
C ASP A 180 -3.80 -14.61 -4.65
N ILE A 181 -3.40 -15.64 -3.91
CA ILE A 181 -2.68 -15.48 -2.66
C ILE A 181 -1.23 -15.08 -2.97
N LEU A 182 -0.77 -13.98 -2.37
CA LEU A 182 0.64 -13.62 -2.39
C LEU A 182 1.39 -14.58 -1.45
N LYS A 183 2.26 -15.42 -1.99
CA LYS A 183 2.96 -16.47 -1.24
C LYS A 183 4.47 -16.36 -1.38
N ASP A 184 5.17 -16.50 -0.26
CA ASP A 184 6.62 -16.69 -0.25
C ASP A 184 6.97 -18.10 -0.72
N ALA A 185 7.84 -18.18 -1.73
CA ALA A 185 8.25 -19.47 -2.28
C ALA A 185 9.15 -20.27 -1.31
N ALA A 186 9.88 -19.59 -0.43
CA ALA A 186 10.86 -20.24 0.45
C ALA A 186 10.22 -20.83 1.72
N THR A 187 9.37 -20.06 2.39
CA THR A 187 8.73 -20.45 3.66
C THR A 187 7.30 -20.93 3.49
N GLY A 188 6.69 -20.64 2.34
CA GLY A 188 5.28 -20.91 2.12
C GLY A 188 4.33 -19.95 2.83
N VAL A 189 4.83 -18.96 3.58
CA VAL A 189 4.03 -17.88 4.20
C VAL A 189 3.22 -17.19 3.12
N PHE A 190 2.03 -16.73 3.47
CA PHE A 190 1.22 -15.97 2.54
C PHE A 190 0.44 -14.84 3.19
N THR A 191 -0.10 -13.94 2.36
CA THR A 191 -0.79 -12.74 2.84
C THR A 191 -2.31 -12.90 2.72
N PRO A 192 -3.10 -12.57 3.77
CA PRO A 192 -4.54 -12.41 3.68
C PRO A 192 -4.96 -11.43 2.58
N LEU A 193 -6.26 -11.38 2.24
CA LEU A 193 -6.79 -10.27 1.46
C LEU A 193 -6.73 -8.98 2.30
N THR A 194 -5.74 -8.12 2.04
CA THR A 194 -5.55 -6.82 2.72
C THR A 194 -6.31 -5.68 2.03
N ALA A 195 -7.49 -5.99 1.48
CA ALA A 195 -8.37 -5.03 0.82
C ALA A 195 -9.16 -4.22 1.87
N PHE A 196 -8.50 -3.39 2.68
CA PHE A 196 -9.17 -2.64 3.74
C PHE A 196 -10.30 -1.78 3.17
N GLY A 197 -11.46 -1.83 3.83
CA GLY A 197 -12.72 -1.29 3.32
C GLY A 197 -13.56 -2.27 2.51
N ALA A 198 -13.09 -3.48 2.21
CA ALA A 198 -13.87 -4.50 1.51
C ALA A 198 -15.03 -5.04 2.34
N SER A 199 -16.09 -5.49 1.66
CA SER A 199 -17.23 -6.16 2.29
C SER A 199 -16.91 -7.61 2.70
N LEU A 200 -17.65 -8.13 3.69
CA LEU A 200 -17.57 -9.55 4.06
C LEU A 200 -17.86 -10.48 2.88
N ASP A 201 -18.80 -10.10 2.01
CA ASP A 201 -19.14 -10.86 0.80
C ASP A 201 -17.94 -10.97 -0.15
N LEU A 202 -17.17 -9.89 -0.33
CA LEU A 202 -15.95 -9.90 -1.13
C LEU A 202 -14.88 -10.80 -0.50
N VAL A 203 -14.67 -10.71 0.81
CA VAL A 203 -13.70 -11.57 1.54
C VAL A 203 -14.08 -13.04 1.38
N LYS A 204 -15.35 -13.40 1.59
CA LYS A 204 -15.83 -14.78 1.43
C LYS A 204 -15.59 -15.32 0.01
N LYS A 205 -15.81 -14.51 -1.03
CA LYS A 205 -15.53 -14.90 -2.42
C LYS A 205 -14.05 -15.01 -2.74
N PHE A 206 -13.21 -14.20 -2.10
CA PHE A 206 -11.76 -14.35 -2.21
C PHE A 206 -11.30 -15.66 -1.55
N GLU A 207 -11.66 -15.89 -0.29
CA GLU A 207 -11.25 -17.09 0.45
C GLU A 207 -11.73 -18.38 -0.21
N PHE A 208 -12.98 -18.39 -0.70
CA PHE A 208 -13.52 -19.53 -1.45
C PHE A 208 -12.74 -19.83 -2.73
N LEU A 209 -12.29 -18.82 -3.48
CA LEU A 209 -11.46 -19.00 -4.68
C LEU A 209 -10.14 -19.71 -4.36
N GLN A 210 -9.62 -19.50 -3.16
CA GLN A 210 -8.40 -20.15 -2.68
C GLN A 210 -8.65 -21.58 -2.15
N GLY A 211 -9.91 -22.01 -2.10
CA GLY A 211 -10.32 -23.30 -1.55
C GLY A 211 -10.39 -23.31 -0.02
N HIS A 212 -10.40 -22.13 0.61
CA HIS A 212 -10.56 -22.00 2.05
C HIS A 212 -12.05 -22.10 2.43
N THR A 213 -12.31 -22.56 3.65
CA THR A 213 -13.68 -22.76 4.17
C THR A 213 -13.88 -21.97 5.45
N VAL A 214 -15.11 -21.48 5.69
CA VAL A 214 -15.42 -20.79 6.95
C VAL A 214 -15.20 -21.73 8.13
N ASN A 215 -14.43 -21.29 9.12
CA ASN A 215 -14.26 -21.98 10.39
C ASN A 215 -15.37 -21.53 11.34
N GLU A 216 -16.43 -22.33 11.47
CA GLU A 216 -17.60 -22.01 12.30
C GLU A 216 -17.27 -21.93 13.80
N GLU A 217 -16.27 -22.69 14.27
CA GLU A 217 -15.92 -22.73 15.69
C GLU A 217 -15.19 -21.46 16.16
N ARG A 218 -14.37 -20.88 15.29
CA ARG A 218 -13.59 -19.65 15.59
C ARG A 218 -14.27 -18.38 15.12
N THR A 219 -15.13 -18.45 14.11
CA THR A 219 -15.92 -17.30 13.66
C THR A 219 -16.81 -16.81 14.81
N ASN A 220 -16.73 -15.52 15.08
CA ASN A 220 -17.53 -14.84 16.09
C ASN A 220 -18.15 -13.57 15.49
N PRO A 221 -19.34 -13.68 14.89
CA PRO A 221 -20.05 -12.56 14.30
C PRO A 221 -20.55 -11.54 15.32
N ASP A 222 -20.51 -11.81 16.64
CA ASP A 222 -20.84 -10.77 17.62
C ASP A 222 -19.64 -9.83 17.86
N ASN A 223 -18.43 -10.28 17.48
CA ASN A 223 -17.18 -9.53 17.56
C ASN A 223 -16.63 -9.15 16.18
N GLN A 224 -17.47 -9.22 15.14
CA GLN A 224 -17.11 -8.94 13.74
C GLN A 224 -15.89 -9.70 13.24
N PHE A 225 -15.70 -10.90 13.77
CA PHE A 225 -14.56 -11.75 13.46
C PHE A 225 -14.98 -12.96 12.65
N TYR A 226 -14.37 -13.11 11.47
CA TYR A 226 -14.58 -14.26 10.59
C TYR A 226 -13.25 -14.99 10.39
N ALA A 227 -13.29 -16.31 10.63
CA ALA A 227 -12.13 -17.18 10.48
C ALA A 227 -12.36 -18.15 9.33
N PHE A 228 -11.29 -18.47 8.60
CA PHE A 228 -11.30 -19.41 7.48
C PHE A 228 -10.19 -20.44 7.64
N ASP A 229 -10.52 -21.72 7.51
CA ASP A 229 -9.56 -22.81 7.44
C ASP A 229 -8.90 -22.80 6.06
N THR A 230 -7.57 -22.77 6.05
CA THR A 230 -6.79 -22.69 4.81
C THR A 230 -6.50 -24.06 4.21
N GLY A 231 -6.69 -25.14 4.99
CA GLY A 231 -6.24 -26.49 4.66
C GLY A 231 -4.71 -26.68 4.73
N ASN A 232 -3.95 -25.66 5.15
CA ASN A 232 -2.50 -25.71 5.32
C ASN A 232 -2.14 -25.93 6.79
N VAL A 233 -1.40 -27.00 7.11
CA VAL A 233 -1.05 -27.35 8.49
C VAL A 233 -0.15 -26.33 9.19
N ASP A 234 0.72 -25.63 8.44
CA ASP A 234 1.66 -24.65 8.99
C ASP A 234 1.00 -23.27 9.16
N PHE A 235 -0.04 -23.01 8.37
CA PHE A 235 -0.77 -21.74 8.32
C PHE A 235 -2.28 -21.98 8.40
N PRO A 236 -2.78 -22.55 9.50
CA PRO A 236 -4.08 -23.21 9.54
C PRO A 236 -5.26 -22.28 9.28
N ILE A 237 -5.16 -21.00 9.67
CA ILE A 237 -6.31 -20.10 9.73
C ILE A 237 -5.98 -18.73 9.18
N MET A 238 -6.93 -18.20 8.41
CA MET A 238 -7.06 -16.78 8.08
C MET A 238 -8.10 -16.13 8.99
N GLY A 239 -7.80 -14.96 9.53
CA GLY A 239 -8.72 -14.17 10.36
C GLY A 239 -8.98 -12.79 9.76
N TYR A 240 -10.23 -12.33 9.84
CA TYR A 240 -10.67 -11.03 9.35
C TYR A 240 -11.56 -10.35 10.40
N TRP A 241 -11.26 -9.09 10.70
CA TRP A 241 -12.04 -8.24 11.59
C TRP A 241 -12.66 -7.09 10.79
N PHE A 242 -13.96 -6.92 10.97
CA PHE A 242 -14.73 -5.88 10.32
C PHE A 242 -15.07 -4.76 11.31
N ASP A 243 -15.32 -3.57 10.77
CA ASP A 243 -15.73 -2.37 11.49
C ASP A 243 -16.83 -2.72 12.52
N VAL A 244 -16.57 -2.42 13.78
CA VAL A 244 -17.44 -2.83 14.89
C VAL A 244 -18.78 -2.09 14.87
N ASP A 245 -18.82 -0.87 14.35
CA ASP A 245 -20.01 -0.01 14.34
C ASP A 245 -20.95 -0.34 13.17
N THR A 246 -20.40 -0.76 12.03
CA THR A 246 -21.13 -0.96 10.79
C THR A 246 -21.17 -2.42 10.33
N ASP A 247 -20.32 -3.29 10.87
CA ASP A 247 -20.08 -4.69 10.42
C ASP A 247 -19.77 -4.83 8.93
N THR A 248 -19.48 -3.71 8.26
CA THR A 248 -19.56 -3.69 6.80
C THR A 248 -18.19 -3.86 6.18
N PHE A 249 -17.14 -3.37 6.83
CA PHE A 249 -15.86 -3.11 6.17
C PHE A 249 -14.68 -3.74 6.88
N LEU A 250 -13.82 -4.39 6.11
CA LEU A 250 -12.59 -4.98 6.60
C LEU A 250 -11.64 -3.90 7.15
N GLU A 251 -11.20 -4.06 8.40
CA GLU A 251 -10.25 -3.15 9.07
C GLU A 251 -8.92 -3.84 9.42
N GLU A 252 -8.98 -5.14 9.67
CA GLU A 252 -7.83 -5.91 10.11
C GLU A 252 -7.92 -7.36 9.59
N CYS A 253 -6.77 -7.94 9.28
CA CYS A 253 -6.68 -9.36 8.95
C CYS A 253 -5.40 -9.98 9.49
N ALA A 254 -5.37 -11.31 9.61
CA ALA A 254 -4.21 -12.04 10.09
C ALA A 254 -4.09 -13.44 9.48
N LEU A 255 -2.86 -13.86 9.18
CA LEU A 255 -2.52 -15.25 8.94
C LEU A 255 -2.00 -15.86 10.24
N TYR A 256 -2.71 -16.85 10.78
CA TYR A 256 -2.27 -17.61 11.94
C TYR A 256 -1.25 -18.67 11.54
N VAL A 257 -0.24 -18.84 12.39
CA VAL A 257 0.88 -19.74 12.18
C VAL A 257 0.86 -20.82 13.26
N GLU A 258 1.17 -22.05 12.88
CA GLU A 258 1.39 -23.11 13.86
C GLU A 258 2.69 -22.82 14.66
N PRO A 259 2.68 -22.84 16.00
CA PRO A 259 3.83 -22.41 16.82
C PRO A 259 5.17 -23.08 16.49
N ASP A 260 5.13 -24.37 16.14
CA ASP A 260 6.32 -25.17 15.82
C ASP A 260 6.79 -25.01 14.37
N SER A 261 5.97 -24.43 13.50
CA SER A 261 6.27 -24.18 12.08
C SER A 261 6.59 -22.71 11.79
N ARG A 262 6.85 -21.90 12.82
CA ARG A 262 7.12 -20.47 12.66
C ARG A 262 8.29 -20.19 11.70
N PRO A 263 8.09 -19.31 10.70
CA PRO A 263 9.19 -18.79 9.90
C PRO A 263 10.19 -18.01 10.75
N THR A 264 11.44 -17.95 10.31
CA THR A 264 12.48 -17.16 11.00
C THR A 264 12.20 -15.66 10.86
N PRO A 265 12.66 -14.82 11.82
CA PRO A 265 12.53 -13.37 11.71
C PRO A 265 13.08 -12.79 10.40
N ASP A 266 14.23 -13.28 9.92
CA ASP A 266 14.82 -12.84 8.65
C ASP A 266 13.95 -13.18 7.44
N ALA A 267 13.30 -14.34 7.46
CA ALA A 267 12.40 -14.75 6.39
C ALA A 267 11.13 -13.90 6.36
N ILE A 268 10.54 -13.61 7.54
CA ILE A 268 9.41 -12.67 7.65
C ILE A 268 9.82 -11.28 7.18
N ASN A 269 10.95 -10.77 7.63
CA ASN A 269 11.45 -9.45 7.23
C ASN A 269 11.62 -9.36 5.71
N THR A 270 12.27 -10.35 5.10
CA THR A 270 12.46 -10.42 3.65
C THR A 270 11.13 -10.45 2.90
N TYR A 271 10.20 -11.28 3.36
CA TYR A 271 8.90 -11.42 2.73
C TYR A 271 8.07 -10.14 2.83
N VAL A 272 7.92 -9.59 4.05
CA VAL A 272 7.11 -8.38 4.29
C VAL A 272 7.71 -7.15 3.59
N THR A 273 9.04 -7.03 3.56
CA THR A 273 9.72 -6.00 2.77
C THR A 273 9.49 -6.20 1.27
N GLY A 274 9.48 -7.45 0.79
CA GLY A 274 9.15 -7.80 -0.59
C GLY A 274 7.70 -7.44 -0.98
N LEU A 275 6.79 -7.32 -0.01
CA LEU A 275 5.43 -6.82 -0.21
C LEU A 275 5.34 -5.28 -0.26
N GLY A 276 6.45 -4.57 -0.04
CA GLY A 276 6.53 -3.11 -0.10
C GLY A 276 6.44 -2.40 1.27
N PHE A 277 6.45 -3.14 2.38
CA PHE A 277 6.41 -2.56 3.71
C PHE A 277 7.83 -2.23 4.22
N GLU A 278 8.00 -1.10 4.88
CA GLU A 278 9.27 -0.71 5.50
C GLU A 278 9.35 -1.24 6.93
N TYR A 279 10.44 -1.90 7.30
CA TYR A 279 10.69 -2.28 8.69
C TYR A 279 10.79 -1.03 9.56
N LEU A 280 9.99 -0.96 10.62
CA LEU A 280 10.10 0.07 11.63
C LEU A 280 11.04 -0.41 12.72
N SER A 281 11.97 0.44 13.18
CA SER A 281 12.69 0.23 14.44
C SER A 281 11.79 0.49 15.66
N LEU A 282 10.52 0.08 15.57
CA LEU A 282 9.47 0.12 16.57
C LEU A 282 8.99 -1.31 16.79
N THR A 283 8.54 -1.59 18.01
CA THR A 283 7.99 -2.89 18.39
C THR A 283 6.63 -2.73 19.05
N ASP A 284 5.82 -3.77 19.02
CA ASP A 284 4.61 -3.83 19.86
C ASP A 284 4.97 -3.99 21.36
N ALA A 285 3.95 -4.07 22.21
CA ALA A 285 4.13 -4.23 23.66
C ALA A 285 4.82 -5.54 24.07
N ASN A 286 4.83 -6.55 23.20
CA ASN A 286 5.50 -7.84 23.39
C ASN A 286 6.87 -7.89 22.68
N GLY A 287 7.34 -6.77 22.14
CA GLY A 287 8.60 -6.66 21.41
C GLY A 287 8.51 -7.06 19.93
N ASN A 288 7.36 -7.47 19.41
CA ASN A 288 7.22 -7.93 18.03
C ASN A 288 7.54 -6.82 17.03
N PRO A 289 8.24 -7.13 15.93
CA PRO A 289 8.61 -6.15 14.93
C PRO A 289 7.39 -5.62 14.17
N LEU A 290 7.41 -4.31 13.91
CA LEU A 290 6.42 -3.62 13.10
C LEU A 290 6.99 -3.25 11.74
N PHE A 291 6.17 -3.34 10.72
CA PHE A 291 6.45 -2.88 9.36
C PHE A 291 5.33 -1.95 8.91
N TYR A 292 5.62 -1.02 8.01
CA TYR A 292 4.68 0.02 7.63
C TYR A 292 4.72 0.37 6.15
N ASP A 293 3.53 0.45 5.55
CA ASP A 293 3.32 1.10 4.27
C ASP A 293 2.80 2.52 4.51
N LYS A 294 3.63 3.51 4.18
CA LYS A 294 3.32 4.94 4.32
C LYS A 294 2.19 5.39 3.42
N ALA A 295 2.08 4.83 2.21
CA ALA A 295 1.12 5.29 1.21
C ALA A 295 -0.32 5.01 1.66
N THR A 296 -0.53 3.90 2.35
CA THR A 296 -1.86 3.42 2.74
C THR A 296 -2.07 3.40 4.24
N LYS A 297 -1.06 3.79 5.02
CA LYS A 297 -1.07 3.79 6.48
C LYS A 297 -1.40 2.40 7.04
N THR A 298 -0.81 1.39 6.42
CA THR A 298 -1.02 -0.01 6.81
C THR A 298 0.17 -0.49 7.61
N VAL A 299 -0.12 -1.11 8.75
CA VAL A 299 0.88 -1.77 9.60
C VAL A 299 0.83 -3.26 9.34
N CYS A 300 2.00 -3.88 9.27
CA CYS A 300 2.15 -5.32 9.43
C CYS A 300 2.90 -5.59 10.75
N CYS A 301 2.29 -6.35 11.64
CA CYS A 301 2.91 -6.80 12.89
C CYS A 301 3.18 -8.30 12.78
N ALA A 302 4.45 -8.69 12.90
CA ALA A 302 4.81 -10.11 12.96
C ALA A 302 4.80 -10.59 14.41
N GLU A 303 3.61 -10.93 14.90
CA GLU A 303 3.36 -11.45 16.24
C GLU A 303 3.89 -12.90 16.36
N MET A 304 5.21 -13.06 16.34
CA MET A 304 5.87 -14.36 16.27
C MET A 304 6.62 -14.71 17.55
N MET A 305 6.77 -13.79 18.50
CA MET A 305 7.45 -14.05 19.76
C MET A 305 6.53 -14.71 20.78
N GLU A 306 7.08 -15.71 21.48
CA GLU A 306 6.36 -16.42 22.52
C GLU A 306 6.16 -15.49 23.73
N PRO A 307 4.92 -15.28 24.20
CA PRO A 307 4.66 -14.39 25.32
C PRO A 307 5.14 -15.02 26.63
N GLU A 308 5.51 -14.19 27.62
CA GLU A 308 5.91 -14.67 28.95
C GLU A 308 4.78 -15.41 29.69
N SER A 309 3.52 -15.12 29.35
CA SER A 309 2.33 -15.78 29.90
C SER A 309 1.15 -15.74 28.92
N GLY A 310 0.24 -16.70 29.04
CA GLY A 310 -0.96 -16.80 28.18
C GLY A 310 -0.87 -17.89 27.12
N VAL A 311 -1.86 -17.92 26.22
CA VAL A 311 -1.87 -18.85 25.08
C VAL A 311 -1.06 -18.23 23.96
N PHE A 312 -0.03 -18.94 23.50
CA PHE A 312 0.75 -18.51 22.36
C PHE A 312 -0.01 -18.78 21.05
N SER A 313 -0.24 -17.73 20.28
CA SER A 313 -0.94 -17.80 18.99
C SER A 313 -0.21 -16.92 17.98
N PRO A 314 0.88 -17.42 17.37
CA PRO A 314 1.67 -16.60 16.47
C PRO A 314 0.90 -16.30 15.19
N LYS A 315 1.07 -15.08 14.68
CA LYS A 315 0.37 -14.62 13.48
C LYS A 315 1.10 -13.48 12.79
N LEU A 316 0.89 -13.37 11.48
CA LEU A 316 1.23 -12.18 10.70
C LEU A 316 -0.04 -11.34 10.55
N ARG A 317 -0.07 -10.18 11.18
CA ARG A 317 -1.27 -9.34 11.33
C ARG A 317 -1.13 -8.05 10.55
N PHE A 318 -2.17 -7.65 9.82
CA PHE A 318 -2.23 -6.43 9.03
C PHE A 318 -3.43 -5.59 9.44
N TYR A 319 -3.24 -4.29 9.63
CA TYR A 319 -4.30 -3.35 10.01
C TYR A 319 -3.96 -1.93 9.58
N VAL A 320 -4.98 -1.09 9.45
CA VAL A 320 -4.79 0.35 9.17
C VAL A 320 -4.55 1.10 10.48
N GLN A 321 -3.42 1.81 10.57
CA GLN A 321 -3.15 2.72 11.66
C GLN A 321 -2.21 3.81 11.17
N ASP A 322 -2.55 5.07 11.44
CA ASP A 322 -1.65 6.18 11.15
C ASP A 322 -0.48 6.19 12.14
N LEU A 323 0.69 5.75 11.68
CA LEU A 323 1.92 5.80 12.46
C LEU A 323 2.85 6.94 12.02
N SER A 324 2.39 7.86 11.14
CA SER A 324 3.25 8.89 10.54
C SER A 324 3.99 9.75 11.57
N GLU A 325 3.41 9.97 12.75
CA GLU A 325 4.05 10.73 13.82
C GLU A 325 5.21 10.03 14.52
N TYR A 326 5.32 8.70 14.38
CA TYR A 326 6.35 7.85 15.00
C TYR A 326 7.49 7.47 14.05
N LEU A 327 7.35 7.78 12.76
CA LEU A 327 8.36 7.43 11.75
C LEU A 327 9.59 8.34 11.84
N PRO A 328 10.79 7.81 11.53
CA PRO A 328 11.96 8.66 11.29
C PRO A 328 11.70 9.73 10.24
N LYS A 329 12.31 10.92 10.40
CA LYS A 329 12.19 11.97 9.40
C LYS A 329 12.86 11.53 8.10
N GLU A 330 12.21 11.77 6.96
CA GLU A 330 12.77 11.41 5.65
C GLU A 330 13.95 12.29 5.25
N THR A 331 14.01 13.52 5.76
CA THR A 331 15.10 14.47 5.54
C THR A 331 15.40 15.20 6.85
N VAL A 332 16.67 15.52 7.07
CA VAL A 332 17.13 16.28 8.24
C VAL A 332 18.21 17.28 7.86
N THR A 333 18.33 18.37 8.60
CA THR A 333 19.40 19.36 8.40
C THR A 333 20.49 19.18 9.45
N ILE A 334 21.63 18.64 9.06
CA ILE A 334 22.79 18.49 9.95
C ILE A 334 23.59 19.81 10.00
N PRO A 335 23.75 20.45 11.17
CA PRO A 335 24.69 21.55 11.35
C PRO A 335 26.11 20.96 11.42
N TRP A 336 26.71 20.78 10.26
CA TRP A 336 28.03 20.14 10.13
C TRP A 336 29.07 20.85 10.98
N PRO A 337 29.81 20.11 11.84
CA PRO A 337 30.86 20.71 12.64
C PRO A 337 32.05 21.09 11.77
N ASN A 338 32.91 21.97 12.29
CA ASN A 338 34.23 22.15 11.71
C ASN A 338 34.99 20.82 11.84
N MET A 339 35.56 20.32 10.73
CA MET A 339 36.24 19.03 10.66
C MET A 339 37.78 19.12 10.80
N GLU A 340 38.33 20.31 11.13
CA GLU A 340 39.77 20.51 11.36
C GLU A 340 40.23 20.07 12.76
N PHE A 341 39.79 18.89 13.20
CA PHE A 341 40.14 18.32 14.50
C PHE A 341 41.66 18.14 14.65
N GLY A 342 42.19 18.47 15.83
CA GLY A 342 43.62 18.46 16.19
C GLY A 342 44.47 19.55 15.52
N LYS A 343 43.90 20.33 14.59
CA LYS A 343 44.62 21.35 13.81
C LYS A 343 44.43 22.75 14.39
N ILE A 344 43.20 23.10 14.79
CA ILE A 344 42.84 24.41 15.33
C ILE A 344 42.69 24.39 16.86
N THR A 345 42.83 25.56 17.46
CA THR A 345 42.54 25.80 18.88
C THR A 345 41.04 25.85 19.14
N MET A 346 40.63 25.72 20.40
CA MET A 346 39.23 25.89 20.79
C MET A 346 38.71 27.31 20.50
N GLU A 347 39.52 28.35 20.66
CA GLU A 347 39.12 29.74 20.37
C GLU A 347 38.86 29.97 18.88
N GLU A 348 39.69 29.38 18.01
CA GLU A 348 39.47 29.39 16.56
C GLU A 348 38.19 28.63 16.19
N ALA A 349 37.92 27.49 16.85
CA ALA A 349 36.69 26.75 16.68
C ALA A 349 35.46 27.59 17.11
N TYR A 350 35.50 28.25 18.28
CA TYR A 350 34.42 29.13 18.74
C TYR A 350 34.13 30.24 17.73
N SER A 351 35.17 30.92 17.26
CA SER A 351 35.05 31.99 16.28
C SER A 351 34.43 31.49 14.97
N TRP A 352 34.76 30.26 14.56
CA TRP A 352 34.13 29.64 13.40
C TRP A 352 32.63 29.40 13.61
N TYR A 353 32.23 28.81 14.74
CA TYR A 353 30.81 28.57 15.05
C TYR A 353 30.01 29.87 15.17
N GLU A 354 30.56 30.90 15.83
CA GLU A 354 29.95 32.24 15.88
C GLU A 354 29.77 32.85 14.47
N SER A 355 30.73 32.62 13.56
CA SER A 355 30.63 33.09 12.17
C SER A 355 29.52 32.40 11.36
N GLN A 356 29.09 31.20 11.78
CA GLN A 356 27.93 30.52 11.21
C GLN A 356 26.60 31.04 11.77
N GLY A 357 26.64 32.00 12.70
CA GLY A 357 25.47 32.56 13.36
C GLY A 357 25.00 31.78 14.59
N TYR A 358 25.81 30.86 15.11
CA TYR A 358 25.50 30.06 16.29
C TYR A 358 25.96 30.75 17.58
N GLU A 359 25.33 30.39 18.70
CA GLU A 359 25.70 30.89 20.02
C GLU A 359 26.65 29.93 20.73
N VAL A 360 27.79 30.41 21.22
CA VAL A 360 28.80 29.58 21.90
C VAL A 360 28.81 29.85 23.40
N ASN A 361 28.68 28.80 24.20
CA ASN A 361 28.84 28.82 25.65
C ASN A 361 30.04 27.92 26.04
N PRO A 362 31.21 28.50 26.42
CA PRO A 362 32.43 27.74 26.72
C PRO A 362 32.33 26.72 27.86
N THR A 363 31.30 26.79 28.71
CA THR A 363 31.04 25.84 29.80
C THR A 363 29.56 25.45 29.84
N GLY A 364 28.93 25.28 28.67
CA GLY A 364 27.48 25.15 28.56
C GLY A 364 26.93 23.74 28.79
N PHE A 365 27.73 22.69 28.60
CA PHE A 365 27.28 21.31 28.79
C PHE A 365 27.90 20.69 30.04
N MET A 366 27.05 20.25 30.97
CA MET A 366 27.43 19.74 32.30
C MET A 366 28.38 20.68 33.08
N ASP A 367 28.35 21.99 32.79
CA ASP A 367 29.29 23.00 33.31
C ASP A 367 30.78 22.72 33.01
N VAL A 368 31.08 21.82 32.08
CA VAL A 368 32.44 21.33 31.80
C VAL A 368 32.83 21.48 30.33
N PHE A 369 31.92 21.15 29.42
CA PHE A 369 32.22 21.16 27.98
C PHE A 369 31.61 22.38 27.29
N PRO A 370 32.29 22.94 26.28
CA PRO A 370 31.72 23.97 25.43
C PRO A 370 30.50 23.46 24.66
N LEU A 371 29.46 24.28 24.62
CA LEU A 371 28.19 24.00 23.96
C LEU A 371 27.92 25.08 22.92
N VAL A 372 27.57 24.67 21.71
CA VAL A 372 27.12 25.55 20.62
C VAL A 372 25.63 25.33 20.44
N THR A 373 24.84 26.40 20.45
CA THR A 373 23.40 26.37 20.13
C THR A 373 23.21 26.80 18.68
N THR A 374 22.65 25.92 17.85
CA THR A 374 22.55 26.12 16.40
C THR A 374 21.24 26.81 15.99
N GLY A 375 20.20 26.68 16.81
CA GLY A 375 18.84 27.13 16.50
C GLY A 375 18.14 26.30 15.40
N GLY A 376 18.69 25.14 15.03
CA GLY A 376 18.09 24.22 14.05
C GLY A 376 16.97 23.36 14.63
N ASP A 377 16.00 22.99 13.79
CA ASP A 377 14.83 22.19 14.18
C ASP A 377 15.13 20.68 14.35
N ASP A 378 16.20 20.19 13.72
CA ASP A 378 16.59 18.78 13.75
C ASP A 378 17.68 18.51 14.79
N PHE A 379 18.75 19.29 14.73
CA PHE A 379 19.87 19.26 15.67
C PHE A 379 20.08 20.68 16.20
N ASP A 380 19.79 20.88 17.48
CA ASP A 380 19.74 22.20 18.11
C ASP A 380 21.04 22.55 18.84
N GLN A 381 21.91 21.56 19.08
CA GLN A 381 23.12 21.71 19.88
C GLN A 381 24.33 20.95 19.31
N ILE A 382 25.52 21.48 19.56
CA ILE A 382 26.80 20.79 19.30
C ILE A 382 27.69 20.90 20.55
N ILE A 383 28.14 19.77 21.09
CA ILE A 383 29.14 19.75 22.17
C ILE A 383 30.52 19.67 21.54
N LEU A 384 31.45 20.50 22.00
CA LEU A 384 32.83 20.50 21.50
C LEU A 384 33.77 19.85 22.52
N PHE A 385 34.71 19.04 22.04
CA PHE A 385 35.67 18.34 22.88
C PHE A 385 37.08 18.86 22.65
N PRO A 386 37.78 19.34 23.69
CA PRO A 386 39.20 19.62 23.61
C PRO A 386 40.04 18.33 23.75
N ASP A 387 41.22 18.29 23.14
CA ASP A 387 42.26 17.30 23.48
C ASP A 387 43.02 17.70 24.75
N ASP A 388 43.91 16.83 25.22
CA ASP A 388 44.78 17.07 26.39
C ASP A 388 45.67 18.33 26.25
N ASN A 389 45.85 18.84 25.03
CA ASN A 389 46.62 20.04 24.73
C ASN A 389 45.73 21.29 24.53
N GLY A 390 44.42 21.19 24.76
CA GLY A 390 43.46 22.28 24.60
C GLY A 390 43.11 22.62 23.14
N LYS A 391 43.41 21.73 22.19
CA LYS A 391 42.98 21.87 20.78
C LYS A 391 41.61 21.26 20.57
N TYR A 392 40.92 21.71 19.53
CA TYR A 392 39.62 21.16 19.16
C TYR A 392 39.77 19.75 18.58
N ALA A 393 39.21 18.75 19.25
CA ALA A 393 39.48 17.33 19.00
C ALA A 393 38.26 16.53 18.51
N GLY A 394 37.05 17.02 18.79
CA GLY A 394 35.82 16.38 18.38
C GLY A 394 34.61 17.27 18.58
N ALA A 395 33.50 16.87 17.96
CA ALA A 395 32.21 17.52 18.12
C ALA A 395 31.07 16.50 18.07
N TYR A 396 30.11 16.61 19.00
CA TYR A 396 28.89 15.80 18.99
C TYR A 396 27.72 16.69 18.60
N VAL A 397 27.09 16.37 17.46
CA VAL A 397 25.91 17.08 16.97
C VAL A 397 24.68 16.40 17.56
N MET A 398 23.96 17.10 18.42
CA MET A 398 22.97 16.54 19.34
C MET A 398 21.55 16.80 18.85
N THR A 399 20.65 15.85 19.11
CA THR A 399 19.21 16.02 18.93
C THR A 399 18.43 15.41 20.10
N PRO A 400 17.34 16.04 20.56
CA PRO A 400 16.44 15.41 21.53
C PRO A 400 15.45 14.43 20.88
N ASP A 401 15.33 14.42 19.55
CA ASP A 401 14.32 13.65 18.82
C ASP A 401 14.89 12.37 18.22
N LEU A 402 14.44 11.22 18.72
CA LEU A 402 14.81 9.91 18.20
C LEU A 402 14.46 9.73 16.71
N LYS A 403 13.44 10.44 16.21
CA LYS A 403 13.04 10.39 14.79
C LYS A 403 14.03 11.11 13.89
N VAL A 404 14.75 12.10 14.42
CA VAL A 404 15.82 12.79 13.70
C VAL A 404 17.03 11.86 13.60
N ILE A 405 17.53 11.32 14.73
CA ILE A 405 18.75 10.50 14.72
C ILE A 405 18.61 9.18 13.95
N LYS A 406 17.37 8.66 13.83
CA LYS A 406 17.06 7.47 13.02
C LYS A 406 16.78 7.78 11.55
N SER A 407 16.92 9.04 11.11
CA SER A 407 16.65 9.44 9.73
C SER A 407 17.64 8.76 8.75
N PRO A 408 17.17 8.10 7.68
CA PRO A 408 18.05 7.52 6.66
C PRO A 408 18.83 8.60 5.87
N ASP A 409 18.40 9.86 5.93
CA ASP A 409 19.07 10.98 5.27
C ASP A 409 20.42 11.32 5.91
N ILE A 410 20.64 10.97 7.19
CA ILE A 410 21.93 11.16 7.86
C ILE A 410 23.03 10.38 7.15
N GLU A 411 22.79 9.08 6.93
CA GLU A 411 23.72 8.20 6.22
C GLU A 411 23.95 8.71 4.79
N LYS A 412 22.88 9.07 4.08
CA LYS A 412 22.98 9.63 2.73
C LYS A 412 23.88 10.87 2.69
N GLN A 413 23.70 11.82 3.61
CA GLN A 413 24.53 13.03 3.66
C GLN A 413 25.99 12.74 4.03
N LEU A 414 26.26 11.74 4.90
CA LEU A 414 27.62 11.30 5.21
C LEU A 414 28.31 10.75 3.95
N LEU A 415 27.64 9.85 3.22
CA LEU A 415 28.16 9.27 1.97
C LEU A 415 28.41 10.36 0.91
N GLU A 416 27.49 11.32 0.76
CA GLU A 416 27.65 12.47 -0.15
C GLU A 416 28.84 13.38 0.23
N LYS A 417 29.25 13.37 1.50
CA LYS A 417 30.45 14.08 2.00
C LYS A 417 31.73 13.24 1.97
N GLY A 418 31.70 12.07 1.33
CA GLY A 418 32.88 11.22 1.14
C GLY A 418 33.26 10.40 2.37
N PHE A 419 32.31 10.16 3.28
CA PHE A 419 32.49 9.15 4.31
C PHE A 419 32.15 7.76 3.76
N GLU A 420 32.84 6.73 4.25
CA GLU A 420 32.62 5.33 3.89
C GLU A 420 32.27 4.50 5.13
N GLU A 421 31.31 3.58 5.02
CA GLU A 421 30.85 2.74 6.14
C GLU A 421 31.96 1.79 6.64
N VAL A 422 32.06 1.65 7.95
CA VAL A 422 33.00 0.75 8.63
C VAL A 422 32.23 -0.40 9.28
N SER A 423 32.35 -1.59 8.70
CA SER A 423 31.70 -2.80 9.22
C SER A 423 32.30 -3.26 10.55
N GLY A 424 31.46 -3.80 11.44
CA GLY A 424 31.89 -4.45 12.68
C GLY A 424 32.08 -3.53 13.89
N SER A 425 31.73 -2.25 13.78
CA SER A 425 31.71 -1.30 14.89
C SER A 425 30.46 -1.48 15.77
N ILE A 426 30.56 -1.13 17.06
CA ILE A 426 29.45 -1.21 18.02
C ILE A 426 28.37 -0.16 17.69
N LEU A 427 28.81 1.05 17.35
CA LEU A 427 27.98 2.09 16.77
C LEU A 427 28.08 2.05 15.25
N GLN A 428 27.09 2.60 14.56
CA GLN A 428 27.16 2.76 13.11
C GLN A 428 28.24 3.83 12.81
N THR A 429 29.34 3.40 12.19
CA THR A 429 30.56 4.19 12.06
C THR A 429 30.92 4.40 10.59
N TYR A 430 31.36 5.61 10.26
CA TYR A 430 31.82 5.97 8.94
C TYR A 430 33.14 6.73 9.00
N HIS A 431 34.02 6.51 8.03
CA HIS A 431 35.33 7.17 7.92
C HIS A 431 35.42 8.06 6.68
N ASN A 432 35.88 9.29 6.85
CA ASN A 432 36.40 10.10 5.76
C ASN A 432 37.93 10.10 5.84
N LEU A 433 38.56 9.31 4.96
CA LEU A 433 40.02 9.12 4.97
C LEU A 433 40.78 10.37 4.47
N GLU A 434 40.17 11.21 3.64
CA GLU A 434 40.80 12.45 3.17
C GLU A 434 40.91 13.48 4.30
N LEU A 435 39.85 13.60 5.09
CA LEU A 435 39.81 14.51 6.25
C LEU A 435 40.44 13.88 7.50
N ASN A 436 40.66 12.56 7.51
CA ASN A 436 41.04 11.74 8.66
C ASN A 436 40.03 11.87 9.82
N VAL A 437 38.74 11.82 9.49
CA VAL A 437 37.62 12.00 10.44
C VAL A 437 36.76 10.74 10.50
N GLU A 438 36.36 10.37 11.70
CA GLU A 438 35.35 9.36 11.97
C GLU A 438 34.02 10.04 12.35
N ALA A 439 32.91 9.49 11.87
CA ALA A 439 31.55 9.84 12.25
C ALA A 439 30.86 8.62 12.85
N GLN A 440 30.26 8.75 14.03
CA GLN A 440 29.54 7.69 14.73
C GLN A 440 28.10 8.12 15.02
N ILE A 441 27.11 7.33 14.57
CA ILE A 441 25.70 7.61 14.85
C ILE A 441 25.31 6.86 16.13
N ASP A 442 24.96 7.62 17.17
CA ASP A 442 24.52 7.08 18.45
C ASP A 442 23.01 7.26 18.63
N THR A 443 22.29 6.20 18.28
CA THR A 443 20.83 6.09 18.51
C THR A 443 20.47 5.60 19.91
N SER A 444 21.48 5.21 20.71
CA SER A 444 21.31 4.63 22.05
C SER A 444 21.53 5.63 23.19
N ALA A 445 21.99 6.85 22.85
CA ALA A 445 22.41 7.87 23.80
C ALA A 445 23.56 7.41 24.72
N ALA A 446 24.46 6.57 24.22
CA ALA A 446 25.73 6.22 24.86
C ALA A 446 26.62 7.46 25.12
N PHE A 447 26.50 8.51 24.30
CA PHE A 447 27.14 9.81 24.48
C PHE A 447 26.42 10.73 25.48
N GLY A 448 25.35 10.25 26.12
CA GLY A 448 24.50 11.02 27.03
C GLY A 448 23.31 11.71 26.37
N ALA A 449 23.24 11.74 25.04
CA ALA A 449 22.03 12.00 24.25
C ALA A 449 22.17 11.41 22.84
N TYR A 450 21.09 11.46 22.05
CA TYR A 450 21.14 11.06 20.65
C TYR A 450 21.99 12.03 19.85
N ALA A 451 23.00 11.51 19.15
CA ALA A 451 23.97 12.37 18.49
C ALA A 451 24.72 11.69 17.35
N ILE A 452 25.29 12.53 16.50
CA ILE A 452 26.33 12.13 15.56
C ILE A 452 27.66 12.66 16.12
N GLY A 453 28.53 11.74 16.53
CA GLY A 453 29.86 12.07 17.02
C GLY A 453 30.87 12.18 15.89
N PHE A 454 31.66 13.25 15.88
CA PHE A 454 32.74 13.47 14.91
C PHE A 454 34.07 13.66 15.64
N ASN A 455 35.10 12.92 15.24
CA ASN A 455 36.45 13.01 15.82
C ASN A 455 37.52 12.50 14.83
N LEU A 456 38.79 12.52 15.21
CA LEU A 456 39.84 11.90 14.40
C LEU A 456 39.72 10.37 14.43
N ILE A 457 40.06 9.73 13.32
CA ILE A 457 40.08 8.25 13.24
C ILE A 457 41.06 7.69 14.28
N GLY A 458 40.56 6.80 15.15
CA GLY A 458 41.36 6.14 16.19
C GLY A 458 41.67 6.98 17.44
N ALA A 459 40.91 8.07 17.65
CA ALA A 459 40.99 8.93 18.83
C ALA A 459 40.35 8.31 20.09
#